data_AF-A0A7C4N8U2-F1
#
_entry.id   AF-A0A7C4N8U2-F1
#
_cell.length_a   1.000
_cell.length_b   1.000
_cell.length_c   1.000
_cell.angle_alpha   90.00
_cell.angle_beta   90.00
_cell.angle_gamma   90.00
#
_symmetry.space_group_name_H-M   'P 1'
#
loop_
_entity.id
_entity.type
_entity.pdbx_description
1 polymer ?
#
loop_
_entity_poly.entity_id
_entity_poly.type
_entity_poly.pdbx_seq_one_letter_code
_entity_poly.pdbx_strand_id
1 'polypeptide(L)'
;MQKVALDWSPKKDRLGFLTLDVFGDTVAGYFSDGGQKSVLMTYPNTSPREEVVTDRFDLSYSPSGKYVMYVTTFADSLSSHESVSIFDNEGSKVAKHTYPILEGIFLSDETYLVTGDKKVSEVSIASKQ
;
A
#
# COMPACT_ATOMS: atom_id res chain seq x y z
N MET A 1 1.31 15.60 -12.53
CA MET A 1 2.01 15.87 -11.26
C MET A 1 2.42 14.53 -10.69
N GLN A 2 3.72 14.30 -10.42
CA GLN A 2 4.19 13.03 -9.84
C GLN A 2 3.98 13.09 -8.33
N LYS A 3 3.16 12.18 -7.78
CA LYS A 3 2.96 12.02 -6.34
C LYS A 3 3.83 10.86 -5.86
N VAL A 4 4.52 11.04 -4.73
CA VAL A 4 5.38 10.04 -4.11
C VAL A 4 5.06 10.00 -2.61
N ALA A 5 4.77 8.82 -2.08
CA ALA A 5 4.76 8.56 -0.64
C ALA A 5 6.01 7.77 -0.26
N LEU A 6 6.59 8.09 0.90
CA LEU A 6 7.83 7.52 1.42
C LEU A 6 7.65 7.19 2.89
N ASP A 7 8.10 6.01 3.31
CA ASP A 7 8.21 5.66 4.72
C ASP A 7 9.46 4.80 4.95
N TRP A 8 10.10 4.99 6.10
CA TRP A 8 11.33 4.30 6.46
C TRP A 8 11.03 3.05 7.27
N SER A 9 11.49 1.89 6.82
CA SER A 9 11.43 0.66 7.61
C SER A 9 12.52 0.69 8.70
N PRO A 10 12.18 0.81 9.99
CA PRO A 10 13.16 1.06 11.04
C PRO A 10 14.05 -0.15 11.38
N LYS A 11 13.76 -1.35 10.86
CA LYS A 11 14.52 -2.57 11.17
C LYS A 11 15.19 -3.24 9.98
N LYS A 12 14.84 -2.86 8.76
CA LYS A 12 15.42 -3.47 7.55
C LYS A 12 16.42 -2.56 6.86
N ASP A 13 16.60 -1.34 7.39
CA ASP A 13 17.33 -0.26 6.77
C ASP A 13 16.93 -0.11 5.28
N ARG A 14 15.63 0.16 5.10
CA ARG A 14 14.99 0.28 3.80
C ARG A 14 14.09 1.49 3.77
N LEU A 15 14.14 2.26 2.68
CA LEU A 15 13.17 3.30 2.37
C LEU A 15 12.12 2.73 1.41
N GLY A 16 10.89 2.58 1.89
CA GLY A 16 9.75 2.25 1.03
C GLY A 16 9.34 3.47 0.21
N PHE A 17 8.88 3.22 -1.02
CA PHE A 17 8.27 4.24 -1.85
C PHE A 17 7.03 3.71 -2.56
N LEU A 18 6.07 4.61 -2.76
CA LEU A 18 4.91 4.42 -3.61
C LEU A 18 4.84 5.63 -4.55
N THR A 19 4.87 5.38 -5.86
CA THR A 19 4.89 6.43 -6.89
C THR A 19 3.92 6.08 -8.01
N LEU A 20 3.44 7.10 -8.71
CA LEU A 20 2.96 6.93 -10.09
C LEU A 20 4.15 6.98 -11.03
N ASP A 21 4.25 6.03 -11.95
CA ASP A 21 5.24 6.07 -13.01
C ASP A 21 4.84 7.04 -14.14
N VAL A 22 5.71 7.19 -15.15
CA VAL A 22 5.49 8.11 -16.27
C VAL A 22 4.34 7.70 -17.20
N PHE A 23 3.83 6.47 -17.10
CA PHE A 23 2.70 5.95 -17.85
C PHE A 23 1.40 5.97 -17.02
N GLY A 24 1.46 6.40 -15.76
CA GLY A 24 0.32 6.44 -14.84
C GLY A 24 0.11 5.14 -14.06
N ASP A 25 1.02 4.16 -14.18
CA ASP A 25 0.98 2.94 -13.38
C ASP A 25 1.39 3.25 -11.94
N THR A 26 0.71 2.65 -10.96
CA THR A 26 1.17 2.78 -9.56
C THR A 26 2.24 1.75 -9.29
N VAL A 27 3.43 2.21 -8.90
CA VAL A 27 4.58 1.38 -8.58
C VAL A 27 4.89 1.50 -7.09
N ALA A 28 4.92 0.35 -6.43
CA ALA A 28 5.33 0.21 -5.05
C ALA A 28 6.67 -0.54 -4.97
N GLY A 29 7.60 -0.05 -4.15
CA GLY A 29 8.92 -0.66 -4.03
C GLY A 29 9.69 -0.15 -2.82
N TYR A 30 10.98 -0.49 -2.76
CA TYR A 30 11.89 0.00 -1.73
C TYR A 30 13.31 0.19 -2.25
N PHE A 31 14.07 1.03 -1.54
CA PHE A 31 15.52 1.12 -1.63
C PHE A 31 16.12 0.39 -0.42
N SER A 32 17.15 -0.42 -0.64
CA SER A 32 17.98 -0.97 0.44
C SER A 32 19.18 -0.07 0.73
N ASP A 33 19.83 -0.26 1.87
CA ASP A 33 21.08 0.42 2.28
C ASP A 33 22.23 0.36 1.26
N GLY A 34 22.19 -0.59 0.32
CA GLY A 34 23.13 -0.64 -0.81
C GLY A 34 22.78 0.29 -1.98
N GLY A 35 21.74 1.12 -1.84
CA GLY A 35 21.16 1.93 -2.92
C GLY A 35 20.41 1.11 -3.98
N GLN A 36 20.26 -0.21 -3.77
CA GLN A 36 19.58 -1.07 -4.73
C GLN A 36 18.07 -0.84 -4.65
N LYS A 37 17.47 -0.53 -5.80
CA LYS A 37 16.02 -0.41 -5.97
C LYS A 37 15.41 -1.78 -6.27
N SER A 38 14.35 -2.12 -5.54
CA SER A 38 13.51 -3.29 -5.80
C SER A 38 12.06 -2.86 -6.01
N VAL A 39 11.43 -3.36 -7.07
CA VAL A 39 10.00 -3.18 -7.32
C VAL A 39 9.26 -4.36 -6.69
N LEU A 40 8.30 -4.07 -5.82
CA LEU A 40 7.45 -5.08 -5.19
C LEU A 40 6.17 -5.31 -5.98
N MET A 41 5.61 -4.23 -6.53
CA MET A 41 4.35 -4.29 -7.26
C MET A 41 4.24 -3.18 -8.29
N THR A 42 3.62 -3.51 -9.42
CA THR A 42 3.07 -2.56 -10.37
C THR A 42 1.58 -2.82 -10.51
N TYR A 43 0.76 -1.78 -10.32
CA TYR A 43 -0.64 -1.76 -10.72
C TYR A 43 -0.71 -1.09 -12.09
N PRO A 44 -0.87 -1.88 -13.18
CA PRO A 44 -0.96 -1.31 -14.51
C PRO A 44 -2.26 -0.52 -14.65
N ASN A 45 -2.16 0.65 -15.26
CA ASN A 45 -3.28 1.50 -15.67
C ASN A 45 -3.98 0.93 -16.92
N THR A 46 -4.13 -0.38 -16.99
CA THR A 46 -4.69 -1.11 -18.14
C THR A 46 -6.13 -1.55 -17.91
N SER A 47 -6.76 -1.12 -16.83
CA SER A 47 -8.17 -1.41 -16.60
C SER A 47 -8.99 -0.67 -17.68
N PRO A 48 -9.84 -1.36 -18.47
CA PRO A 48 -10.71 -0.72 -19.47
C PRO A 48 -11.81 0.15 -18.83
N ARG A 49 -11.83 0.23 -17.50
CA ARG A 49 -12.58 1.21 -16.70
C ARG A 49 -11.58 2.18 -16.12
N GLU A 50 -11.91 3.46 -16.18
CA GLU A 50 -11.12 4.63 -15.80
C GLU A 50 -10.72 4.69 -14.30
N GLU A 51 -10.34 3.57 -13.67
CA GLU A 51 -9.80 3.53 -12.31
C GLU A 51 -8.40 4.13 -12.31
N VAL A 52 -8.34 5.45 -12.24
CA VAL A 52 -7.09 6.18 -12.03
C VAL A 52 -6.79 6.17 -10.55
N VAL A 53 -5.53 5.91 -10.19
CA VAL A 53 -5.09 6.16 -8.81
C VAL A 53 -4.86 7.65 -8.67
N THR A 54 -5.79 8.36 -8.03
CA THR A 54 -5.90 9.82 -8.17
C THR A 54 -5.24 10.60 -7.03
N ASP A 55 -5.52 10.25 -5.78
CA ASP A 55 -5.42 11.26 -4.72
C ASP A 55 -4.56 10.97 -3.49
N ARG A 56 -4.73 9.82 -2.82
CA ARG A 56 -3.95 9.47 -1.62
C ARG A 56 -2.98 8.32 -1.87
N PHE A 57 -1.77 8.51 -1.37
CA PHE A 57 -0.73 7.49 -1.26
C PHE A 57 -0.25 7.50 0.18
N ASP A 58 -0.45 6.39 0.90
CA ASP A 58 0.15 6.19 2.20
C ASP A 58 0.92 4.88 2.20
N LEU A 59 2.02 4.84 2.94
CA LEU A 59 2.91 3.69 3.06
C LEU A 59 3.26 3.54 4.53
N SER A 60 3.08 2.34 5.06
CA SER A 60 3.50 2.02 6.42
C SER A 60 4.09 0.62 6.49
N TYR A 61 5.25 0.49 7.14
CA TYR A 61 5.82 -0.82 7.44
C TYR A 61 5.27 -1.41 8.74
N SER A 62 5.17 -2.74 8.78
CA SER A 62 4.99 -3.46 10.05
C SER A 62 6.21 -3.26 10.96
N PRO A 63 6.10 -3.45 12.29
CA PRO A 63 7.21 -3.21 13.22
C PRO A 63 8.52 -3.97 12.93
N SER A 64 8.48 -5.12 12.26
CA SER A 64 9.68 -5.83 11.76
C SER A 64 10.00 -5.59 10.29
N GLY A 65 9.16 -4.85 9.58
CA GLY A 65 9.20 -4.73 8.12
C GLY A 65 8.88 -6.06 7.43
N LYS A 66 8.21 -7.01 8.11
CA LYS A 66 7.72 -8.26 7.50
C LYS A 66 6.63 -7.98 6.45
N TYR A 67 5.82 -6.96 6.70
CA TYR A 67 4.80 -6.51 5.77
C TYR A 67 4.91 -5.01 5.50
N VAL A 68 4.32 -4.62 4.39
CA VAL A 68 4.11 -3.23 3.99
C VAL A 68 2.63 -3.03 3.68
N MET A 69 2.09 -1.95 4.21
CA MET A 69 0.73 -1.49 3.96
C MET A 69 0.79 -0.35 2.96
N TYR A 70 -0.05 -0.43 1.94
CA TYR A 70 -0.30 0.67 1.02
C TYR A 70 -1.75 1.10 1.12
N VAL A 71 -1.96 2.41 1.25
CA VAL A 71 -3.27 3.03 1.09
C VAL A 71 -3.30 3.74 -0.23
N THR A 72 -4.25 3.36 -1.09
CA THR A 72 -4.42 3.93 -2.43
C THR A 72 -5.88 4.32 -2.66
N THR A 73 -6.10 5.54 -3.17
CA THR A 73 -7.41 5.95 -3.68
C THR A 73 -7.52 5.56 -5.14
N PHE A 74 -8.54 4.80 -5.49
CA PHE A 74 -8.96 4.57 -6.88
C PHE A 74 -10.18 5.45 -7.14
N ALA A 75 -10.17 6.18 -8.24
CA ALA A 75 -11.35 6.89 -8.73
C ALA A 75 -11.68 6.41 -10.13
N ASP A 76 -12.94 6.05 -10.36
CA ASP A 76 -13.53 5.93 -11.69
C ASP A 76 -14.44 7.14 -11.97
N SER A 77 -15.01 7.23 -13.18
CA SER A 77 -15.90 8.35 -13.56
C SER A 77 -17.16 8.49 -12.71
N LEU A 78 -17.49 7.49 -11.87
CA LEU A 78 -18.74 7.44 -11.11
C LEU A 78 -18.51 7.48 -9.59
N SER A 79 -17.32 7.13 -9.11
CA SER A 79 -17.03 6.94 -7.70
C SER A 79 -15.53 6.97 -7.38
N SER A 80 -15.19 7.40 -6.17
CA SER A 80 -13.88 7.20 -5.58
C SER A 80 -13.98 6.21 -4.42
N HIS A 81 -13.06 5.26 -4.34
CA HIS A 81 -12.93 4.37 -3.21
C HIS A 81 -11.47 4.26 -2.77
N GLU A 82 -11.24 4.13 -1.47
CA GLU A 82 -9.91 3.90 -0.93
C GLU A 82 -9.70 2.40 -0.70
N SER A 83 -8.46 1.94 -0.86
CA SER A 83 -8.07 0.57 -0.57
C SER A 83 -6.86 0.54 0.34
N VAL A 84 -6.90 -0.33 1.35
CA VAL A 84 -5.74 -0.73 2.15
C VAL A 84 -5.33 -2.10 1.64
N SER A 85 -4.12 -2.22 1.15
CA SER A 85 -3.56 -3.49 0.67
C SER A 85 -2.27 -3.80 1.44
N ILE A 86 -2.16 -5.04 1.94
CA ILE A 86 -1.00 -5.50 2.69
C ILE A 86 -0.20 -6.48 1.83
N PHE A 87 1.10 -6.30 1.80
CA PHE A 87 2.03 -7.12 1.04
C PHE A 87 3.13 -7.64 1.94
N ASP A 88 3.61 -8.84 1.63
CA ASP A 88 4.87 -9.32 2.18
C ASP A 88 6.08 -8.72 1.45
N ASN A 89 7.28 -9.12 1.88
CA ASN A 89 8.53 -8.64 1.32
C ASN A 89 8.85 -9.17 -0.08
N GLU A 90 8.10 -10.16 -0.55
CA GLU A 90 8.23 -10.72 -1.90
C GLU A 90 7.28 -10.02 -2.88
N GLY A 91 6.45 -9.09 -2.39
CA GLY A 91 5.45 -8.39 -3.18
C GLY A 91 4.14 -9.17 -3.32
N SER A 92 3.96 -10.27 -2.57
CA SER A 92 2.71 -11.02 -2.58
C SER A 92 1.69 -10.33 -1.69
N LYS A 93 0.49 -10.12 -2.24
CA LYS A 93 -0.64 -9.53 -1.51
C LYS A 93 -1.20 -10.53 -0.50
N VAL A 94 -1.21 -10.15 0.77
CA VAL A 94 -1.72 -11.02 1.86
C VAL A 94 -3.08 -10.56 2.39
N ALA A 95 -3.45 -9.29 2.21
CA ALA A 95 -4.78 -8.78 2.55
C ALA A 95 -5.17 -7.56 1.68
N LYS A 96 -6.47 -7.35 1.51
CA LYS A 96 -7.04 -6.15 0.87
C LYS A 96 -8.38 -5.79 1.53
N HIS A 97 -8.56 -4.52 1.82
CA HIS A 97 -9.83 -3.93 2.26
C HIS A 97 -10.17 -2.74 1.38
N THR A 98 -11.46 -2.57 1.08
CA THR A 98 -11.98 -1.44 0.27
C THR A 98 -13.11 -0.77 1.03
N TYR A 99 -12.98 0.53 1.29
CA TYR A 99 -13.99 1.36 1.95
C TYR A 99 -13.98 2.79 1.37
N PRO A 100 -15.02 3.61 1.62
CA PRO A 100 -15.09 4.97 1.09
C PRO A 100 -14.00 5.92 1.60
N ILE A 101 -13.52 5.73 2.84
CA ILE A 101 -12.39 6.44 3.45
C ILE A 101 -11.60 5.41 4.25
N LEU A 102 -10.27 5.41 4.15
CA LEU A 102 -9.38 4.46 4.78
C LEU A 102 -8.13 5.10 5.39
N GLU A 103 -7.92 4.81 6.67
CA GLU A 103 -6.58 4.81 7.26
C GLU A 103 -6.25 3.40 7.71
N GLY A 104 -4.98 3.04 7.65
CA GLY A 104 -4.50 1.78 8.22
C GLY A 104 -3.23 1.99 9.02
N ILE A 105 -3.11 1.25 10.13
CA ILE A 105 -1.93 1.28 10.98
C ILE A 105 -1.65 -0.11 11.53
N PHE A 106 -0.38 -0.52 11.51
CA PHE A 106 0.04 -1.76 12.16
C PHE A 106 0.05 -1.61 13.68
N LEU A 107 -0.59 -2.54 14.38
CA LEU A 107 -0.48 -2.72 15.83
C LEU A 107 0.64 -3.69 16.20
N SER A 108 0.85 -4.69 15.34
CA SER A 108 1.91 -5.69 15.43
C SER A 108 2.34 -6.10 14.03
N ASP A 109 3.22 -7.09 13.90
CA ASP A 109 3.55 -7.62 12.57
C ASP A 109 2.38 -8.31 11.88
N GLU A 110 1.45 -8.89 12.63
CA GLU A 110 0.36 -9.69 12.04
C GLU A 110 -1.01 -9.10 12.34
N THR A 111 -1.07 -7.91 12.95
CA THR A 111 -2.31 -7.24 13.34
C THR A 111 -2.25 -5.77 12.94
N TYR A 112 -3.33 -5.28 12.35
CA TYR A 112 -3.47 -3.89 11.96
C TYR A 112 -4.90 -3.40 12.17
N LEU A 113 -5.04 -2.10 12.36
CA LEU A 113 -6.33 -1.43 12.32
C LEU A 113 -6.58 -0.92 10.91
N VAL A 114 -7.82 -1.03 10.47
CA VAL A 114 -8.35 -0.34 9.30
C VAL A 114 -9.54 0.48 9.76
N THR A 115 -9.54 1.77 9.46
CA THR A 115 -10.66 2.66 9.76
C THR A 115 -11.41 2.99 8.49
N GLY A 116 -12.74 2.93 8.48
CA GLY A 116 -13.52 3.39 7.34
C GLY A 116 -14.99 3.59 7.67
N ASP A 117 -15.59 4.63 7.09
CA ASP A 117 -16.98 5.06 7.32
C ASP A 117 -17.41 4.98 8.81
N LYS A 118 -16.65 5.69 9.67
CA LYS A 118 -16.86 5.77 11.13
C LYS A 118 -16.75 4.43 11.89
N LYS A 119 -16.24 3.37 11.24
CA LYS A 119 -15.94 2.08 11.88
C LYS A 119 -14.44 1.86 11.93
N VAL A 120 -14.01 1.16 12.97
CA VAL A 120 -12.64 0.68 13.13
C VAL A 120 -12.72 -0.84 13.20
N SER A 121 -11.92 -1.51 12.39
CA SER A 121 -11.79 -2.96 12.35
C SER A 121 -10.37 -3.34 12.68
N GLU A 122 -10.19 -4.22 13.66
CA GLU A 122 -8.91 -4.90 13.89
C GLU A 122 -8.86 -6.16 13.03
N VAL A 123 -7.76 -6.34 12.30
CA VAL A 123 -7.59 -7.43 11.34
C VAL A 123 -6.29 -8.16 11.62
N SER A 124 -6.38 -9.49 11.68
CA SER A 124 -5.22 -10.38 11.76
C SER A 124 -4.88 -10.96 10.40
N ILE A 125 -3.60 -10.95 10.03
CA ILE A 125 -3.09 -11.63 8.84
C ILE A 125 -3.01 -13.13 9.17
N ALA A 126 -3.90 -13.93 8.59
CA ALA A 126 -3.86 -15.38 8.79
C ALA A 126 -2.57 -15.93 8.17
N SER A 127 -1.67 -16.47 9.00
CA SER A 127 -0.52 -17.23 8.54
C SER A 127 -1.05 -18.49 7.84
N LYS A 128 -0.75 -18.67 6.54
CA LYS A 128 -0.97 -19.98 5.91
C LYS A 128 -0.07 -20.99 6.63
N GLN A 129 -0.68 -21.99 7.26
CA GLN A 129 0.02 -23.16 7.79
C GLN A 129 0.57 -24.03 6.65
#